data_AF-A0A2S5LC19-F1
#
_entry.id   AF-A0A2S5LC19-F1
#
_cell.length_a   1.000
_cell.length_b   1.000
_cell.length_c   1.000
_cell.angle_alpha   90.00
_cell.angle_beta   90.00
_cell.angle_gamma   90.00
#
_symmetry.space_group_name_H-M   'P 1'
#
loop_
_entity.id
_entity.type
_entity.pdbx_description
1 polymer ?
#
loop_
_entity_poly.entity_id
_entity_poly.type
_entity_poly.pdbx_seq_one_letter_code
_entity_poly.pdbx_strand_id
1 'polypeptide(L)'
;MDSEKLDYVKSDVYLVHAKYIATTPVKPQQSVITGVVDLSADGVLTIHPRFDFSANFPAINTWDAIRGACEHDAFYWLMKNGYLSYEFRRLIDYFFYWRLVKDGMPKFRARYWWHAVRLGGESALRSAPPEVRYAPQPPKLIERSVHFPYLPVV
;
A
#
# COMPACT_ATOMS: atom_id res chain seq x y z
N MET A 1 -11.40 -5.27 19.81
CA MET A 1 -11.39 -5.58 18.36
C MET A 1 -10.08 -5.00 17.86
N ASP A 2 -9.05 -5.85 17.77
CA ASP A 2 -7.71 -5.41 17.40
C ASP A 2 -7.74 -4.73 16.04
N SER A 3 -7.41 -3.45 16.03
CA SER A 3 -7.31 -2.67 14.80
C SER A 3 -6.19 -3.24 13.94
N GLU A 4 -6.51 -3.64 12.70
CA GLU A 4 -5.54 -3.96 11.65
C GLU A 4 -4.44 -2.88 11.64
N LYS A 5 -3.25 -3.24 12.14
CA LYS A 5 -2.16 -2.30 12.38
C LYS A 5 -1.27 -2.26 11.14
N LEU A 6 -1.10 -1.08 10.57
CA LEU A 6 -0.17 -0.83 9.47
C LEU A 6 1.14 -0.31 10.04
N ASP A 7 2.21 -1.09 9.92
CA ASP A 7 3.57 -0.65 10.21
C ASP A 7 4.21 -0.13 8.91
N TYR A 8 4.69 1.11 8.92
CA TYR A 8 5.28 1.76 7.75
C TYR A 8 6.48 2.64 8.09
N VAL A 9 7.32 2.88 7.09
CA VAL A 9 8.42 3.84 7.14
C VAL A 9 8.05 5.05 6.28
N LYS A 10 8.21 6.26 6.82
CA LYS A 10 7.96 7.52 6.09
C LYS A 10 9.25 8.03 5.46
N SER A 11 9.23 8.25 4.14
CA SER A 11 10.22 9.01 3.37
C SER A 11 9.45 10.06 2.53
N ASP A 12 9.83 10.30 1.27
CA ASP A 12 9.03 11.08 0.31
C ASP A 12 7.73 10.33 -0.11
N VAL A 13 7.76 9.00 0.01
CA VAL A 13 6.64 8.06 -0.10
C VAL A 13 6.53 7.21 1.18
N TYR A 14 5.45 6.45 1.31
CA TYR A 14 5.27 5.51 2.41
C TYR A 14 5.63 4.09 1.98
N LEU A 15 6.38 3.37 2.83
CA LEU A 15 6.74 1.97 2.60
C LEU A 15 6.15 1.09 3.69
N VAL A 16 5.46 0.02 3.29
CA VAL A 16 4.98 -1.03 4.21
C VAL A 16 6.19 -1.73 4.83
N HIS A 17 6.31 -1.69 6.15
CA HIS A 17 7.45 -2.25 6.90
C HIS A 17 7.24 -3.73 7.23
N ALA A 18 6.03 -4.09 7.66
CA ALA A 18 5.64 -5.45 7.98
C ALA A 18 4.38 -5.82 7.19
N LYS A 19 4.15 -7.12 7.01
CA LYS A 19 2.96 -7.61 6.31
C LYS A 19 1.70 -7.00 6.92
N TYR A 20 0.91 -6.36 6.08
CA TYR A 20 -0.36 -5.76 6.45
C TYR A 20 -1.51 -6.61 5.90
N ILE A 21 -2.50 -6.88 6.74
CA ILE A 21 -3.67 -7.71 6.40
C ILE A 21 -4.93 -6.92 6.73
N ALA A 22 -5.82 -6.84 5.76
CA ALA A 22 -7.09 -6.14 5.89
C ALA A 22 -8.25 -6.98 5.35
N THR A 23 -9.37 -7.00 6.08
CA THR A 23 -10.64 -7.54 5.57
C THR A 23 -11.37 -6.46 4.78
N THR A 24 -11.76 -6.78 3.55
CA THR A 24 -12.35 -5.82 2.61
C THR A 24 -13.63 -6.37 2.00
N PRO A 25 -14.53 -5.51 1.48
CA PRO A 25 -15.71 -5.95 0.75
C PRO A 25 -15.40 -6.41 -0.68
N VAL A 26 -14.16 -6.27 -1.16
CA VAL A 26 -13.76 -6.57 -2.53
C VAL A 26 -13.47 -8.07 -2.64
N LYS A 27 -14.37 -8.80 -3.31
CA LYS A 27 -14.30 -10.27 -3.42
C LYS A 27 -14.20 -10.69 -4.89
N PRO A 28 -13.01 -10.97 -5.41
CA PRO A 28 -12.85 -11.49 -6.76
C PRO A 28 -13.37 -12.93 -6.84
N GLN A 29 -13.67 -13.41 -8.05
CA GLN A 29 -14.10 -14.79 -8.26
C GLN A 29 -13.01 -15.82 -7.89
N GLN A 30 -11.75 -15.44 -8.03
CA GLN A 30 -10.58 -16.26 -7.71
C GLN A 30 -9.58 -15.44 -6.91
N SER A 31 -8.86 -16.10 -6.00
CA SER A 31 -7.78 -15.45 -5.26
C SER A 31 -6.67 -15.00 -6.22
N VAL A 32 -6.18 -13.79 -5.99
CA VAL A 32 -5.06 -13.18 -6.70
C VAL A 32 -3.84 -13.28 -5.81
N ILE A 33 -2.79 -13.95 -6.29
CA ILE A 33 -1.52 -14.09 -5.57
C ILE A 33 -0.40 -13.53 -6.46
N THR A 34 0.25 -12.47 -5.99
CA THR A 34 1.35 -11.79 -6.71
C THR A 34 2.65 -11.74 -5.92
N GLY A 35 2.60 -11.99 -4.60
CA GLY A 35 3.75 -11.86 -3.70
C GLY A 35 4.10 -10.41 -3.34
N VAL A 36 3.38 -9.43 -3.89
CA VAL A 36 3.47 -8.00 -3.57
C VAL A 36 2.17 -7.52 -2.93
N VAL A 37 1.05 -7.77 -3.62
CA VAL A 37 -0.32 -7.58 -3.11
C VAL A 37 -1.12 -8.84 -3.45
N ASP A 38 -1.67 -9.49 -2.42
CA ASP A 38 -2.54 -10.64 -2.59
C ASP A 38 -3.96 -10.27 -2.19
N LEU A 39 -4.95 -10.79 -2.90
CA LEU A 39 -6.36 -10.60 -2.60
C LEU A 39 -7.07 -11.94 -2.67
N SER A 40 -7.53 -12.45 -1.53
CA SER A 40 -8.26 -13.71 -1.49
C SER A 40 -9.71 -13.55 -1.97
N ALA A 41 -10.32 -14.66 -2.42
CA ALA A 41 -11.72 -14.66 -2.86
C ALA A 41 -12.73 -14.31 -1.76
N ASP A 42 -12.37 -14.45 -0.48
CA ASP A 42 -13.17 -14.03 0.68
C ASP A 42 -12.97 -12.56 1.07
N GLY A 43 -12.07 -11.84 0.38
CA GLY A 43 -11.86 -10.40 0.52
C GLY A 43 -10.77 -10.00 1.49
N VAL A 44 -9.86 -10.90 1.84
CA VAL A 44 -8.66 -10.59 2.63
C VAL A 44 -7.59 -10.03 1.70
N LEU A 45 -7.28 -8.75 1.89
CA LEU A 45 -6.18 -8.06 1.23
C LEU A 45 -4.91 -8.23 2.07
N THR A 46 -3.86 -8.77 1.46
CA THR A 46 -2.53 -8.88 2.07
C THR A 46 -1.55 -8.02 1.29
N ILE A 47 -0.95 -7.05 1.97
CA ILE A 47 0.09 -6.18 1.40
C ILE A 47 1.42 -6.60 2.02
N HIS A 48 2.36 -7.05 1.18
CA HIS A 48 3.66 -7.53 1.63
C HIS A 48 4.61 -6.35 1.92
N PRO A 49 5.65 -6.57 2.74
CA PRO A 49 6.66 -5.56 3.00
C PRO A 49 7.28 -4.99 1.72
N ARG A 50 7.70 -3.73 1.79
CA ARG A 50 8.32 -2.96 0.69
C ARG A 50 7.36 -2.53 -0.42
N PHE A 51 6.05 -2.74 -0.25
CA PHE A 51 5.06 -2.05 -1.07
C PHE A 51 5.09 -0.55 -0.80
N ASP A 52 5.18 0.24 -1.87
CA ASP A 52 5.20 1.69 -1.84
C ASP A 52 3.80 2.27 -2.15
N PHE A 53 3.40 3.26 -1.35
CA PHE A 53 2.10 3.93 -1.51
C PHE A 53 2.19 5.42 -1.19
N SER A 54 1.21 6.18 -1.69
CA SER A 54 1.11 7.62 -1.50
C SER A 54 -0.15 7.98 -0.74
N ALA A 55 0.01 8.49 0.48
CA ALA A 55 -1.09 9.12 1.23
C ALA A 55 -1.15 10.64 1.03
N ASN A 56 -0.42 11.17 0.05
CA ASN A 56 -0.25 12.61 -0.17
C ASN A 56 -1.27 13.22 -1.15
N PHE A 57 -2.03 12.38 -1.87
CA PHE A 57 -2.99 12.82 -2.87
C PHE A 57 -4.36 12.20 -2.55
N PRO A 58 -5.41 12.99 -2.27
CA PRO A 58 -5.73 14.30 -2.86
C PRO A 58 -5.78 15.49 -1.87
N ALA A 59 -5.34 15.33 -0.62
CA ALA A 59 -5.31 16.43 0.36
C ALA A 59 -4.19 16.27 1.40
N ILE A 60 -4.13 17.22 2.36
CA ILE A 60 -3.16 17.25 3.46
C ILE A 60 -3.05 15.88 4.12
N ASN A 61 -1.82 15.38 4.18
CA ASN A 61 -1.42 14.14 4.80
C ASN A 61 -1.78 14.14 6.30
N THR A 62 -2.67 13.24 6.69
CA THR A 62 -3.09 13.06 8.08
C THR A 62 -3.12 11.57 8.41
N TRP A 63 -2.89 11.26 9.67
CA TRP A 63 -2.80 9.89 10.18
C TRP A 63 -4.04 9.03 9.84
N ASP A 64 -5.23 9.66 9.81
CA ASP A 64 -6.52 9.04 9.45
C ASP A 64 -6.65 8.65 7.97
N ALA A 65 -5.69 9.02 7.11
CA ALA A 65 -5.71 8.72 5.68
C ALA A 65 -4.76 7.58 5.29
N ILE A 66 -3.78 7.24 6.14
CA ILE A 66 -2.64 6.40 5.75
C ILE A 66 -3.08 4.98 5.40
N ARG A 67 -3.90 4.37 6.26
CA ARG A 67 -4.37 2.99 6.05
C ARG A 67 -5.29 2.88 4.84
N GLY A 68 -6.24 3.81 4.72
CA GLY A 68 -7.11 3.89 3.54
C GLY A 68 -6.31 4.06 2.24
N ALA A 69 -5.29 4.93 2.25
CA ALA A 69 -4.47 5.18 1.07
C ALA A 69 -3.65 3.93 0.68
N CYS A 70 -3.07 3.24 1.67
CA CYS A 70 -2.34 2.00 1.44
C CYS A 70 -3.23 0.92 0.78
N GLU A 71 -4.44 0.72 1.31
CA GLU A 71 -5.41 -0.22 0.74
C GLU A 71 -5.86 0.19 -0.67
N HIS A 72 -6.14 1.49 -0.88
CA HIS A 72 -6.59 2.02 -2.17
C HIS A 72 -5.52 1.86 -3.26
N ASP A 73 -4.27 2.23 -2.96
CA ASP A 73 -3.14 2.07 -3.89
C ASP A 73 -2.87 0.59 -4.20
N ALA A 74 -2.98 -0.31 -3.22
CA ALA A 74 -2.83 -1.75 -3.44
C ALA A 74 -3.90 -2.30 -4.39
N PHE A 75 -5.16 -1.91 -4.23
CA PHE A 75 -6.23 -2.29 -5.16
C PHE A 75 -6.02 -1.69 -6.56
N TYR A 76 -5.57 -0.44 -6.64
CA TYR A 76 -5.26 0.21 -7.90
C TYR A 76 -4.07 -0.44 -8.61
N TRP A 77 -3.06 -0.89 -7.86
CA TRP A 77 -1.96 -1.68 -8.39
C TRP A 77 -2.46 -2.99 -9.01
N LEU A 78 -3.36 -3.71 -8.32
CA LEU A 78 -3.97 -4.93 -8.87
C LEU A 78 -4.77 -4.66 -10.16
N MET A 79 -5.57 -3.59 -10.18
CA MET A 79 -6.34 -3.21 -11.37
C MET A 79 -5.43 -2.82 -12.54
N LYS A 80 -4.40 -2.01 -12.28
CA LYS A 80 -3.49 -1.49 -13.29
C LYS A 80 -2.64 -2.59 -13.94
N ASN A 81 -2.34 -3.65 -13.20
CA ASN A 81 -1.61 -4.83 -13.71
C ASN A 81 -2.56 -5.92 -14.25
N GLY A 82 -3.87 -5.67 -14.33
CA GLY A 82 -4.84 -6.61 -14.91
C GLY A 82 -5.20 -7.80 -14.03
N TYR A 83 -4.78 -7.81 -12.76
CA TYR A 83 -5.13 -8.87 -11.82
C TYR A 83 -6.53 -8.71 -11.21
N LEU A 84 -7.06 -7.49 -11.20
CA LEU A 84 -8.40 -7.19 -10.70
C LEU A 84 -9.21 -6.44 -11.74
N SER A 85 -10.45 -6.88 -11.94
CA SER A 85 -11.38 -6.27 -12.89
C SER A 85 -11.72 -4.82 -12.51
N TYR A 86 -11.86 -3.97 -13.51
CA TYR A 86 -12.23 -2.56 -13.34
C TYR A 86 -13.61 -2.36 -12.70
N GLU A 87 -14.48 -3.38 -12.75
CA GLU A 87 -15.81 -3.32 -12.12
C GLU A 87 -15.75 -3.05 -10.61
N PHE A 88 -14.66 -3.45 -9.95
CA PHE A 88 -14.46 -3.24 -8.52
C PHE A 88 -14.10 -1.81 -8.16
N ARG A 89 -13.72 -0.95 -9.12
CA ARG A 89 -13.27 0.42 -8.87
C ARG A 89 -14.23 1.20 -7.97
N ARG A 90 -15.53 1.19 -8.28
CA ARG A 90 -16.54 1.93 -7.51
C ARG A 90 -16.65 1.44 -6.07
N LEU A 91 -16.50 0.13 -5.86
CA LEU A 91 -16.52 -0.49 -4.55
C LEU A 91 -15.26 -0.12 -3.76
N ILE A 92 -14.09 -0.15 -4.41
CA ILE A 92 -12.80 0.25 -3.83
C ILE A 92 -12.83 1.71 -3.38
N ASP A 93 -13.30 2.62 -4.24
CA ASP A 93 -13.41 4.04 -3.89
C ASP A 93 -14.36 4.27 -2.71
N TYR A 94 -15.47 3.52 -2.66
CA TYR A 94 -16.40 3.60 -1.52
C TYR A 94 -15.82 3.00 -0.24
N PHE A 95 -15.09 1.89 -0.34
CA PHE A 95 -14.39 1.29 0.77
C PHE A 95 -13.32 2.22 1.34
N PHE A 96 -12.60 2.93 0.48
CA PHE A 96 -11.67 3.99 0.88
C PHE A 96 -12.37 5.06 1.72
N TYR A 97 -13.49 5.61 1.22
CA TYR A 97 -14.30 6.56 1.98
C TYR A 97 -14.69 6.02 3.37
N TRP A 98 -15.17 4.79 3.44
CA TRP A 98 -15.56 4.16 4.70
C TRP A 98 -14.37 4.00 5.64
N ARG A 99 -13.19 3.60 5.12
CA ARG A 99 -11.96 3.43 5.91
C ARG A 99 -11.49 4.76 6.49
N LEU A 100 -11.50 5.85 5.70
CA LEU A 100 -11.17 7.19 6.19
C LEU A 100 -12.08 7.59 7.37
N VAL A 101 -13.40 7.41 7.23
CA VAL A 101 -14.36 7.74 8.30
C VAL A 101 -14.13 6.87 9.53
N LYS A 102 -13.84 5.58 9.35
CA LYS A 102 -13.55 4.64 10.45
C LYS A 102 -12.26 5.02 11.19
N ASP A 103 -11.30 5.61 10.50
CA ASP A 103 -10.00 6.00 11.05
C ASP A 103 -10.02 7.40 11.68
N GLY A 104 -11.21 7.98 11.82
CA GLY A 104 -11.44 9.23 12.53
C GLY A 104 -11.55 10.46 11.64
N MET A 105 -11.48 10.30 10.31
CA MET A 105 -11.63 11.43 9.41
C MET A 105 -13.06 12.00 9.44
N PRO A 106 -13.24 13.32 9.63
CA PRO A 106 -14.55 13.93 9.54
C PRO A 106 -15.24 13.65 8.20
N LYS A 107 -16.53 13.32 8.21
CA LYS A 107 -17.27 12.88 7.01
C LYS A 107 -17.21 13.84 5.83
N PHE A 108 -17.23 15.16 6.07
CA PHE A 108 -17.14 16.16 5.00
C PHE A 108 -15.78 16.10 4.29
N ARG A 109 -14.70 15.88 5.07
CA ARG A 109 -13.34 15.72 4.56
C ARG A 109 -13.18 14.39 3.84
N ALA A 110 -13.68 13.29 4.41
CA ALA A 110 -13.67 12.00 3.74
C ALA A 110 -14.44 12.03 2.40
N ARG A 111 -15.55 12.79 2.33
CA ARG A 111 -16.29 13.01 1.07
C ARG A 111 -15.44 13.75 0.05
N TYR A 112 -14.72 14.80 0.45
CA TYR A 112 -13.80 15.50 -0.44
C TYR A 112 -12.74 14.55 -1.02
N TRP A 113 -12.12 13.73 -0.17
CA TRP A 113 -11.15 12.72 -0.61
C TRP A 113 -11.76 11.72 -1.59
N TRP A 114 -12.95 11.20 -1.27
CA TRP A 114 -13.68 10.28 -2.13
C TRP A 114 -14.02 10.87 -3.51
N HIS A 115 -14.46 12.13 -3.56
CA HIS A 115 -14.72 12.82 -4.83
C HIS A 115 -13.44 12.99 -5.65
N ALA A 116 -12.33 13.34 -5.01
CA ALA A 116 -11.07 13.53 -5.71
C ALA A 116 -10.50 12.23 -6.30
N VAL A 117 -10.56 11.09 -5.58
CA VAL A 117 -10.15 9.79 -6.15
C VAL A 117 -11.08 9.33 -7.28
N ARG A 118 -12.38 9.68 -7.22
CA ARG A 118 -13.30 9.41 -8.34
C ARG A 118 -12.95 10.18 -9.60
N LEU A 119 -12.49 11.42 -9.47
CA LEU A 119 -12.07 12.24 -10.61
C LEU A 119 -10.71 11.81 -11.15
N GLY A 120 -9.72 11.56 -10.27
CA GLY A 120 -8.36 11.21 -10.67
C GLY A 120 -8.15 9.74 -11.05
N GLY A 121 -8.98 8.84 -10.52
CA GLY A 121 -8.79 7.39 -10.64
C GLY A 121 -8.91 6.86 -12.07
N GLU A 122 -9.65 7.53 -12.95
CA GLU A 122 -9.77 7.11 -14.35
C GLU A 122 -8.48 7.40 -15.12
N SER A 123 -7.89 8.57 -14.90
CA SER A 123 -6.60 8.96 -15.48
C SER A 123 -5.45 8.08 -14.96
N ALA A 124 -5.49 7.72 -13.68
CA ALA A 124 -4.48 6.86 -13.06
C ALA A 124 -4.44 5.44 -13.68
N LEU A 125 -5.62 4.88 -14.01
CA LEU A 125 -5.74 3.55 -14.62
C LEU A 125 -5.47 3.55 -16.13
N ARG A 126 -5.63 4.68 -16.82
CA ARG A 126 -5.29 4.83 -18.25
C ARG A 126 -3.80 5.10 -18.50
N SER A 127 -3.08 5.52 -17.47
CA SER A 127 -1.64 5.75 -17.54
C SER A 127 -0.91 4.40 -17.64
N ALA A 128 0.21 4.35 -18.38
CA ALA A 128 1.03 3.14 -18.50
C ALA A 128 1.31 2.53 -17.12
N PRO A 129 1.36 1.18 -16.99
CA PRO A 129 1.78 0.50 -15.77
C PRO A 129 3.02 1.18 -15.19
N PRO A 130 3.11 1.38 -13.86
CA PRO A 130 4.31 1.95 -13.29
C PRO A 130 5.47 1.07 -13.73
N GLU A 131 6.51 1.66 -14.32
CA GLU A 131 7.74 0.94 -14.60
C GLU A 131 8.26 0.38 -13.28
N VAL A 132 8.44 -0.93 -13.19
CA VAL A 132 8.98 -1.55 -11.98
C VAL A 132 10.44 -1.11 -11.85
N ARG A 133 10.70 -0.15 -10.97
CA ARG A 133 12.05 0.34 -10.67
C ARG A 133 12.54 -0.32 -9.39
N TYR A 134 13.57 -1.14 -9.53
CA TYR A 134 14.30 -1.65 -8.37
C TYR A 134 15.31 -0.58 -7.93
N ALA A 135 15.32 -0.26 -6.64
CA ALA A 135 16.45 0.48 -6.07
C ALA A 135 17.74 -0.30 -6.37
N PRO A 136 18.88 0.38 -6.66
CA PRO A 136 20.16 -0.30 -6.80
C PRO A 136 20.37 -1.15 -5.55
N GLN A 137 20.73 -2.42 -5.73
CA GLN A 137 21.04 -3.27 -4.58
C GLN A 137 22.13 -2.57 -3.78
N PRO A 138 21.99 -2.46 -2.44
CA PRO A 138 23.10 -1.97 -1.63
C PRO A 138 24.32 -2.80 -2.01
N PRO A 139 25.50 -2.18 -2.21
CA PRO A 139 26.69 -2.95 -2.55
C PRO A 139 26.81 -4.07 -1.53
N LYS A 140 27.01 -5.32 -2.00
CA LYS A 140 27.26 -6.44 -1.11
C LYS A 140 28.33 -5.97 -0.14
N LEU A 141 27.98 -5.92 1.16
CA LEU A 141 28.97 -5.75 2.19
C LEU A 141 29.92 -6.93 1.99
N ILE A 142 31.09 -6.64 1.42
CA ILE A 142 32.18 -7.59 1.45
C ILE A 142 32.42 -7.76 2.95
N GLU A 143 32.07 -8.94 3.49
CA GLU A 143 32.55 -9.37 4.78
C GLU A 143 34.07 -9.42 4.66
N ARG A 144 34.71 -8.27 4.86
CA ARG A 144 36.09 -8.23 5.26
C ARG A 144 36.05 -8.78 6.67
N SER A 145 36.33 -10.08 6.80
CA SER A 145 36.80 -10.67 8.04
C SER A 145 37.89 -9.75 8.57
N VAL A 146 37.55 -8.87 9.51
CA VAL A 146 38.53 -8.07 10.21
C VAL A 146 39.23 -9.05 11.15
N HIS A 147 40.25 -9.71 10.63
CA HIS A 147 41.26 -10.31 11.46
C HIS A 147 41.89 -9.13 12.21
N PHE A 148 41.64 -9.04 13.50
CA PHE A 148 42.39 -8.17 14.40
C PHE A 148 43.61 -8.98 14.87
N PRO A 149 44.76 -8.96 14.18
CA PRO A 149 45.99 -9.34 14.84
C PRO A 149 46.33 -8.23 15.83
N TYR A 150 46.83 -8.62 17.00
CA TYR A 150 47.33 -7.76 18.08
C TYR A 150 46.29 -7.25 19.10
N LEU A 151 45.87 -8.17 19.97
CA LEU A 151 45.89 -7.87 21.40
C LEU A 151 47.10 -8.63 21.99
N PRO A 152 48.14 -7.95 22.52
CA PRO A 152 49.12 -8.65 23.32
C PRO A 152 48.47 -9.08 24.63
N VAL A 153 48.56 -10.37 24.93
CA VAL A 153 48.45 -10.90 26.28
C VAL A 153 49.73 -10.50 27.00
N VAL A 154 49.69 -9.47 27.86
CA VAL A 154 50.23 -9.44 29.25
C VAL A 154 49.58 -8.24 29.96
#